data_AF-A0A914XDL8-F1
#
_entry.id   AF-A0A914XDL8-F1
#
_cell.length_a   1.000
_cell.length_b   1.000
_cell.length_c   1.000
_cell.angle_alpha   90.00
_cell.angle_beta   90.00
_cell.angle_gamma   90.00
#
_symmetry.space_group_name_H-M   'P 1'
#
loop_
_entity.id
_entity.type
_entity.pdbx_description
1 polymer ?
#
loop_
_entity_poly.entity_id
_entity_poly.type
_entity_poly.pdbx_seq_one_letter_code
_entity_poly.pdbx_strand_id
1 'polypeptide(L)'
;MSHKAWPYIHSPFGRSMKAVNLALKFYAQARLVITSRLHAAMPCVGLKTPVIFLRTEELPGGAAGRIEGLDQLWHTYDVTNDAKTAETTELLRRFNWTSPPFNPNKQMALELKKKMLNHIFHESPQFISVATMFGWIKNGTKDDDQ
;
A
#
# COMPACT_ATOMS: atom_id res chain seq x y z
N MET A 1 -7.62 35.74 -8.51
CA MET A 1 -7.52 34.45 -9.23
C MET A 1 -8.54 33.49 -8.64
N SER A 2 -9.60 33.19 -9.38
CA SER A 2 -10.73 32.38 -8.91
C SER A 2 -10.35 30.89 -8.90
N HIS A 3 -10.28 30.28 -7.72
CA HIS A 3 -10.31 28.83 -7.58
C HIS A 3 -11.65 28.33 -8.12
N LYS A 4 -11.69 27.86 -9.37
CA LYS A 4 -12.83 27.09 -9.87
C LYS A 4 -12.86 25.78 -9.08
N ALA A 5 -13.74 25.71 -8.09
CA ALA A 5 -14.08 24.47 -7.42
C ALA A 5 -14.50 23.45 -8.49
N TRP A 6 -13.97 22.23 -8.40
CA TRP A 6 -14.22 21.15 -9.37
C TRP A 6 -15.74 20.99 -9.57
N PRO A 7 -16.27 21.03 -10.81
CA PRO A 7 -17.71 21.22 -11.07
C PRO A 7 -18.63 20.05 -10.64
N TYR A 8 -18.11 19.05 -9.93
CA TYR A 8 -18.83 17.82 -9.59
C TYR A 8 -18.93 17.56 -8.07
N ILE A 9 -18.65 18.53 -7.21
CA ILE A 9 -18.62 18.33 -5.73
C ILE A 9 -19.95 17.78 -5.16
N HIS A 10 -21.08 18.04 -5.83
CA HIS A 10 -22.40 17.58 -5.41
C HIS A 10 -22.82 16.21 -5.98
N SER A 11 -22.07 15.65 -6.93
CA SER A 11 -22.34 14.31 -7.45
C SER A 11 -21.86 13.23 -6.47
N PRO A 12 -22.46 12.02 -6.47
CA PRO A 12 -21.95 10.88 -5.70
C PRO A 12 -20.46 10.63 -5.96
N PHE A 13 -20.02 10.75 -7.21
CA PHE A 13 -18.62 10.61 -7.60
C PHE A 13 -17.72 11.69 -6.97
N GLY A 14 -18.12 12.96 -7.02
CA GLY A 14 -17.33 14.05 -6.44
C GLY A 14 -17.19 13.94 -4.93
N ARG A 15 -18.25 13.48 -4.24
CA ARG A 15 -18.19 13.18 -2.79
C ARG A 15 -17.22 12.05 -2.49
N SER A 16 -17.28 10.96 -3.26
CA SER A 16 -16.34 9.83 -3.11
C SER A 16 -14.90 10.25 -3.35
N MET A 17 -14.62 11.02 -4.40
CA MET A 17 -13.27 11.53 -4.68
C MET A 17 -12.75 12.44 -3.57
N LYS A 18 -13.60 13.28 -2.98
CA LYS A 18 -13.23 14.12 -1.83
C LYS A 18 -12.86 13.25 -0.62
N ALA A 19 -13.65 12.21 -0.34
CA ALA A 19 -13.38 11.28 0.76
C ALA A 19 -12.06 10.51 0.55
N VAL A 20 -11.81 10.00 -0.67
CA VAL A 20 -10.56 9.32 -1.02
C VAL A 20 -9.36 10.25 -0.85
N ASN A 21 -9.43 11.47 -1.37
CA ASN A 21 -8.34 12.44 -1.22
C ASN A 21 -8.05 12.79 0.24
N LEU A 22 -9.10 12.91 1.06
CA LEU A 22 -8.93 13.17 2.48
C LEU A 22 -8.26 11.98 3.19
N ALA A 23 -8.68 10.75 2.89
CA ALA A 23 -8.07 9.54 3.43
C ALA A 23 -6.58 9.43 3.05
N LEU A 24 -6.22 9.69 1.78
CA LEU A 24 -4.84 9.67 1.32
C LEU A 24 -3.96 10.70 2.05
N LYS A 25 -4.51 11.89 2.35
CA LYS A 25 -3.80 12.90 3.17
C LYS A 25 -3.51 12.38 4.57
N PHE A 26 -4.51 11.78 5.23
CA PHE A 26 -4.31 11.19 6.56
C PHE A 26 -3.30 10.05 6.53
N TYR A 27 -3.34 9.19 5.53
CA TYR A 27 -2.37 8.10 5.38
C TYR A 27 -0.95 8.62 5.19
N ALA A 28 -0.74 9.61 4.31
CA ALA A 28 0.58 10.19 4.07
C ALA A 28 1.19 10.88 5.30
N GLN A 29 0.36 11.40 6.20
CA GLN A 29 0.79 12.07 7.44
C GLN A 29 0.90 11.12 8.63
N ALA A 30 0.33 9.92 8.53
CA ALA A 30 0.38 8.94 9.60
C ALA A 30 1.79 8.37 9.77
N ARG A 31 2.16 8.08 11.02
CA ARG A 31 3.43 7.40 11.35
C ARG A 31 3.34 5.88 11.21
N LEU A 32 2.13 5.35 11.31
CA LEU A 32 1.78 3.93 11.20
C LEU A 32 0.28 3.83 10.97
N VAL A 33 -0.14 2.90 10.12
CA VAL A 33 -1.55 2.56 9.90
C VAL A 33 -1.77 1.10 10.29
N ILE A 34 -2.76 0.84 11.14
CA ILE A 34 -3.18 -0.51 11.51
C ILE A 34 -4.54 -0.77 10.84
N THR A 35 -4.66 -1.82 10.04
CA THR A 35 -5.89 -2.07 9.26
C THR A 35 -6.05 -3.53 8.87
N SER A 36 -7.29 -3.99 8.69
CA SER A 36 -7.60 -5.26 8.02
C SER A 36 -8.05 -5.05 6.57
N ARG A 37 -7.97 -3.81 6.05
CA ARG A 37 -8.52 -3.46 4.73
C ARG A 37 -7.41 -3.26 3.72
N LEU A 38 -7.40 -4.10 2.69
CA LEU A 38 -6.46 -3.98 1.56
C LEU A 38 -6.46 -2.60 0.90
N HIS A 39 -7.65 -1.97 0.78
CA HIS A 39 -7.83 -0.63 0.20
C HIS A 39 -7.25 0.51 1.05
N ALA A 40 -6.91 0.25 2.32
CA ALA A 40 -6.17 1.18 3.16
C ALA A 40 -4.67 0.84 3.15
N ALA A 41 -4.33 -0.46 3.22
CA ALA A 41 -2.95 -0.93 3.25
C ALA A 41 -2.16 -0.59 1.97
N MET A 42 -2.73 -0.89 0.80
CA MET A 42 -2.04 -0.71 -0.49
C MET A 42 -1.68 0.77 -0.77
N PRO A 43 -2.58 1.75 -0.57
CA PRO A 43 -2.20 3.16 -0.69
C PRO A 43 -1.10 3.57 0.30
N CYS A 44 -1.14 3.07 1.54
CA CYS A 44 -0.11 3.39 2.54
C CYS A 44 1.28 2.86 2.11
N VAL A 45 1.34 1.64 1.56
CA VAL A 45 2.56 1.10 0.96
C VAL A 45 3.10 2.01 -0.15
N GLY A 46 2.24 2.46 -1.07
CA GLY A 46 2.62 3.39 -2.13
C GLY A 46 3.10 4.76 -1.61
N LEU A 47 2.51 5.23 -0.51
CA LEU A 47 2.87 6.49 0.16
C LEU A 47 4.09 6.35 1.09
N LYS A 48 4.64 5.14 1.25
CA LYS A 48 5.71 4.82 2.21
C LYS A 48 5.30 5.06 3.68
N THR A 49 4.01 4.95 3.98
CA THR A 49 3.51 4.94 5.35
C THR A 49 3.55 3.51 5.89
N PRO A 50 4.21 3.23 7.02
CA PRO A 50 4.25 1.90 7.62
C PRO A 50 2.84 1.33 7.87
N VAL A 51 2.64 0.04 7.58
CA VAL A 51 1.36 -0.65 7.75
C VAL A 51 1.48 -1.89 8.63
N ILE A 52 0.58 -2.05 9.60
CA ILE A 52 0.27 -3.32 10.24
C ILE A 52 -1.05 -3.82 9.66
N PHE A 53 -1.01 -4.97 9.00
CA PHE A 53 -2.18 -5.62 8.47
C PHE A 53 -2.69 -6.68 9.45
N LEU A 54 -3.94 -6.55 9.87
CA LEU A 54 -4.61 -7.51 10.74
C LEU A 54 -5.34 -8.55 9.90
N ARG A 55 -4.87 -9.79 9.96
CA ARG A 55 -5.55 -10.94 9.38
C ARG A 55 -6.51 -11.52 10.41
N THR A 56 -7.80 -11.42 10.12
CA THR A 56 -8.88 -11.91 10.98
C THR A 56 -10.15 -12.10 10.16
N GLU A 57 -10.88 -13.17 10.46
CA GLU A 57 -12.20 -13.41 9.88
C GLU A 57 -13.29 -12.57 10.57
N GLU A 58 -12.99 -11.95 11.73
CA GLU A 58 -13.93 -11.13 12.50
C GLU A 58 -14.12 -9.72 11.92
N LEU A 59 -13.16 -9.24 11.12
CA LEU A 59 -13.21 -7.91 10.52
C LEU A 59 -13.43 -7.98 9.01
N PRO A 60 -14.28 -7.10 8.46
CA PRO A 60 -14.51 -7.04 7.03
C PRO A 60 -13.22 -6.70 6.27
N GLY A 61 -12.82 -7.60 5.37
CA GLY A 61 -11.64 -7.45 4.52
C GLY A 61 -10.39 -8.18 5.02
N GLY A 62 -10.40 -8.74 6.24
CA GLY A 62 -9.27 -9.46 6.83
C GLY A 62 -9.16 -10.94 6.45
N ALA A 63 -10.12 -11.45 5.65
CA ALA A 63 -10.18 -12.86 5.25
C ALA A 63 -9.02 -13.28 4.34
N ALA A 64 -8.47 -14.47 4.59
CA ALA A 64 -7.18 -14.91 4.06
C ALA A 64 -7.05 -14.86 2.53
N GLY A 65 -8.10 -15.22 1.78
CA GLY A 65 -8.04 -15.35 0.31
C GLY A 65 -7.88 -14.04 -0.46
N ARG A 66 -8.08 -12.87 0.18
CA ARG A 66 -7.94 -11.57 -0.50
C ARG A 66 -6.53 -10.98 -0.43
N ILE A 67 -5.66 -11.60 0.38
CA ILE A 67 -4.36 -11.06 0.78
C ILE A 67 -3.23 -11.99 0.31
N GLU A 68 -3.57 -13.15 -0.23
CA GLU A 68 -2.61 -14.13 -0.73
C GLU A 68 -1.67 -13.51 -1.77
N GLY A 69 -0.36 -13.65 -1.56
CA GLY A 69 0.69 -13.08 -2.42
C GLY A 69 1.04 -11.61 -2.14
N LEU A 70 0.24 -10.90 -1.34
CA LEU A 70 0.45 -9.49 -0.96
C LEU A 70 0.90 -9.31 0.49
N ASP A 71 0.79 -10.35 1.31
CA ASP A 71 1.12 -10.39 2.74
C ASP A 71 2.56 -9.98 3.06
N GLN A 72 3.47 -10.21 2.11
CA GLN A 72 4.87 -9.78 2.18
C GLN A 72 5.06 -8.25 2.11
N LEU A 73 4.09 -7.49 1.60
CA LEU A 73 4.22 -6.04 1.42
C LEU A 73 4.08 -5.25 2.74
N TRP A 74 3.59 -5.87 3.80
CA TRP A 74 3.36 -5.24 5.09
C TRP A 74 3.63 -6.19 6.26
N HIS A 75 3.56 -5.67 7.49
CA HIS A 75 3.63 -6.51 8.68
C HIS A 75 2.26 -7.16 8.88
N THR A 76 2.15 -8.45 8.61
CA THR A 76 0.91 -9.19 8.83
C THR A 76 0.90 -9.78 10.23
N TYR A 77 -0.17 -9.52 10.97
CA TYR A 77 -0.43 -10.13 12.27
C TYR A 77 -1.73 -10.92 12.19
N ASP A 78 -1.63 -12.21 12.46
CA ASP A 78 -2.73 -13.15 12.37
C ASP A 78 -3.35 -13.34 13.76
N VAL A 79 -4.61 -12.93 13.89
CA VAL A 79 -5.41 -13.06 15.12
C VAL A 79 -6.60 -14.02 14.91
N THR A 80 -6.54 -14.89 13.91
CA THR A 80 -7.62 -15.84 13.58
C THR A 80 -7.76 -16.98 14.58
N ASN A 81 -6.67 -17.42 15.22
CA ASN A 81 -6.66 -18.57 16.13
C ASN A 81 -5.76 -18.32 17.35
N ASP A 82 -6.13 -18.89 18.50
CA ASP A 82 -5.43 -18.70 19.79
C ASP A 82 -3.94 -19.08 19.76
N ALA A 83 -3.56 -20.13 19.04
CA ALA A 83 -2.16 -20.55 18.91
C ALA A 83 -1.29 -19.51 18.19
N LYS A 84 -1.82 -18.87 17.13
CA LYS A 84 -1.15 -17.78 16.41
C LYS A 84 -1.17 -16.47 17.20
N THR A 85 -2.12 -16.32 18.12
CA THR A 85 -2.24 -15.15 18.98
C THR A 85 -1.05 -15.00 19.92
N ALA A 86 -0.47 -16.10 20.43
CA ALA A 86 0.72 -16.04 21.28
C ALA A 86 1.96 -15.52 20.53
N GLU A 87 2.22 -16.03 19.32
CA GLU A 87 3.30 -15.57 18.44
C GLU A 87 3.09 -14.10 18.03
N THR A 88 1.87 -13.77 17.56
CA THR A 88 1.45 -12.40 17.23
C THR A 88 1.67 -11.45 18.41
N THR A 89 1.33 -11.87 19.63
CA THR A 89 1.51 -11.06 20.85
C THR A 89 2.98 -10.75 21.09
N GLU A 90 3.86 -11.72 20.94
CA GLU A 90 5.30 -11.51 21.13
C GLU A 90 5.90 -10.62 20.02
N LEU A 91 5.45 -10.79 18.77
CA LEU A 91 5.85 -9.92 17.67
C LEU A 91 5.39 -8.47 17.88
N LEU A 92 4.19 -8.24 18.44
CA LEU A 92 3.68 -6.91 18.75
C LEU A 92 4.44 -6.26 19.92
N ARG A 93 4.86 -7.04 20.92
CA ARG A 93 5.69 -6.54 22.04
C ARG A 93 7.05 -6.04 21.57
N ARG A 94 7.65 -6.71 20.59
CA ARG A 94 8.96 -6.32 20.03
C ARG A 94 8.87 -5.26 18.94
N PHE A 95 7.67 -4.93 18.48
CA PHE A 95 7.48 -3.96 17.42
C PHE A 95 7.95 -2.56 17.86
N ASN A 96 8.69 -1.87 17.00
CA ASN A 96 9.15 -0.52 17.29
C ASN A 96 8.01 0.48 17.09
N TRP A 97 7.26 0.74 18.15
CA TRP A 97 6.13 1.67 18.13
C TRP A 97 6.54 3.14 18.08
N THR A 98 7.80 3.52 18.29
CA THR A 98 8.29 4.92 18.27
C THR A 98 8.88 5.31 16.91
N SER A 99 9.50 4.36 16.22
CA SER A 99 9.95 4.48 14.84
C SER A 99 9.57 3.21 14.05
N PRO A 100 8.30 3.09 13.64
CA PRO A 100 7.80 1.93 12.90
C PRO A 100 8.62 1.69 11.63
N PRO A 101 9.11 0.47 11.39
CA PRO A 101 9.88 0.17 10.19
C PRO A 101 8.99 0.31 8.94
N PHE A 102 9.59 0.81 7.85
CA PHE A 102 8.89 0.87 6.57
C PHE A 102 8.66 -0.52 5.99
N ASN A 103 7.53 -0.66 5.30
CA ASN A 103 7.19 -1.86 4.56
C ASN A 103 6.54 -1.54 3.20
N PRO A 104 6.90 -2.27 2.13
CA PRO A 104 7.95 -3.30 2.09
C PRO A 104 9.33 -2.69 2.39
N ASN A 105 10.25 -3.52 2.88
CA ASN A 105 11.62 -3.06 3.12
C ASN A 105 12.28 -2.63 1.79
N LYS A 106 13.37 -1.84 1.86
CA LYS A 106 14.02 -1.27 0.67
C LYS A 106 14.39 -2.34 -0.37
N GLN A 107 14.92 -3.48 0.07
CA GLN A 107 15.34 -4.56 -0.83
C GLN A 107 14.14 -5.16 -1.56
N MET A 108 13.08 -5.47 -0.82
CA MET A 108 11.87 -6.03 -1.39
C MET A 108 11.17 -5.04 -2.34
N ALA A 109 11.12 -3.76 -1.99
CA ALA A 109 10.57 -2.72 -2.87
C ALA A 109 11.32 -2.66 -4.21
N LEU A 110 12.64 -2.77 -4.17
CA LEU A 110 13.48 -2.80 -5.36
C LEU A 110 13.22 -4.06 -6.20
N GLU A 111 13.14 -5.23 -5.57
CA GLU A 111 12.86 -6.50 -6.27
C GLU A 111 11.46 -6.50 -6.90
N LEU A 112 10.45 -5.96 -6.22
CA LEU A 112 9.12 -5.78 -6.78
C LEU A 112 9.16 -4.85 -7.98
N LYS A 113 9.83 -3.70 -7.87
CA LYS A 113 10.00 -2.74 -8.97
C LYS A 113 10.66 -3.41 -10.19
N LYS A 114 11.74 -4.16 -10.00
CA LYS A 114 12.42 -4.90 -11.07
C LYS A 114 11.49 -5.91 -11.75
N LYS A 115 10.78 -6.74 -10.97
CA LYS A 115 9.82 -7.72 -11.51
C LYS A 115 8.71 -7.05 -12.30
N MET A 116 8.14 -5.96 -11.76
CA MET A 116 7.09 -5.20 -12.44
C MET A 116 7.59 -4.58 -13.74
N LEU A 117 8.77 -3.94 -13.74
CA LEU A 117 9.35 -3.37 -14.95
C LEU A 117 9.62 -4.46 -15.99
N ASN A 118 10.19 -5.60 -15.59
CA ASN A 118 10.42 -6.72 -16.50
C ASN A 118 9.11 -7.18 -17.16
N HIS A 119 8.06 -7.37 -16.37
CA HIS A 119 6.75 -7.75 -16.88
C HIS A 119 6.15 -6.68 -17.81
N ILE A 120 6.27 -5.39 -17.47
CA ILE A 120 5.80 -4.28 -18.32
C ILE A 120 6.53 -4.28 -19.68
N PHE A 121 7.84 -4.50 -19.71
CA PHE A 121 8.60 -4.47 -20.97
C PHE A 121 8.36 -5.70 -21.86
N HIS A 122 8.10 -6.88 -21.29
CA HIS A 122 8.07 -8.13 -22.05
C HIS A 122 6.67 -8.70 -22.27
N GLU A 123 5.75 -8.50 -21.33
CA GLU A 123 4.43 -9.14 -21.33
C GLU A 123 3.30 -8.12 -21.47
N SER A 124 3.46 -6.92 -20.90
CA SER A 124 2.42 -5.90 -20.85
C SER A 124 2.89 -4.49 -21.27
N PRO A 125 3.35 -4.31 -22.52
CA PRO A 125 3.91 -3.04 -23.01
C PRO A 125 2.91 -1.87 -23.01
N GLN A 126 1.60 -2.15 -22.94
CA GLN A 126 0.56 -1.13 -22.78
C GLN A 126 0.72 -0.27 -21.52
N PHE A 127 1.45 -0.75 -20.51
CA PHE A 127 1.70 0.00 -19.28
C PHE A 127 2.98 0.84 -19.30
N ILE A 128 3.76 0.85 -20.39
CA ILE A 128 5.00 1.64 -20.49
C ILE A 128 4.72 3.14 -20.33
N SER A 129 3.64 3.64 -20.94
CA SER A 129 3.25 5.06 -20.82
C SER A 129 2.93 5.44 -19.39
N VAL A 130 2.24 4.56 -18.66
CA VAL A 130 1.92 4.72 -17.23
C VAL A 130 3.19 4.71 -16.39
N ALA A 131 4.07 3.74 -16.59
CA ALA A 131 5.34 3.65 -15.87
C ALA A 131 6.22 4.90 -16.12
N THR A 132 6.22 5.42 -17.34
CA THR A 132 6.90 6.69 -17.69
C THR A 132 6.26 7.88 -16.98
N MET A 133 4.93 7.96 -16.96
CA MET A 133 4.17 9.03 -16.28
C MET A 133 4.50 9.11 -14.79
N PHE A 134 4.69 7.97 -14.14
CA PHE A 134 5.09 7.90 -12.72
C PHE A 134 6.61 7.93 -12.50
N GLY A 135 7.41 8.18 -13.55
CA GLY A 135 8.86 8.33 -13.46
C GLY A 135 9.62 7.05 -13.16
N TRP A 136 9.02 5.88 -13.41
CA TRP A 136 9.68 4.57 -13.21
C TRP A 136 10.59 4.20 -14.39
N ILE A 137 10.36 4.81 -15.55
CA ILE A 137 11.18 4.69 -16.76
C ILE A 137 11.53 6.12 -17.18
N LYS A 138 12.80 6.39 -17.45
CA LYS A 138 13.26 7.65 -18.05
C LYS A 138 13.74 7.36 -19.47
N ASN A 139 13.25 8.11 -20.45
CA ASN A 139 13.73 8.12 -21.84
C ASN A 139 13.91 6.73 -22.51
N GLY A 140 13.00 5.78 -22.27
CA GLY A 140 12.97 4.52 -23.02
C GLY A 140 14.08 3.50 -22.69
N THR A 141 14.91 3.77 -21.68
CA THR A 141 15.89 2.80 -21.15
C THR A 141 15.55 2.46 -19.70
N LYS A 142 15.75 1.19 -19.30
CA LYS A 142 15.64 0.77 -17.90
C LYS A 142 16.56 1.66 -17.06
N ASP A 143 16.01 2.28 -16.02
CA ASP A 143 16.79 3.02 -15.01
C ASP A 143 17.54 1.97 -14.19
N ASP A 144 18.67 1.50 -14.73
CA ASP A 144 19.70 0.77 -14.01
C ASP A 144 20.50 1.81 -13.22
N ASP A 145 19.94 2.30 -12.11
CA ASP A 145 20.64 2.85 -10.93
C ASP A 145 19.72 3.75 -10.09
N GLN A 146 19.25 3.20 -8.96
CA GLN A 146 19.05 3.84 -7.61
C GLN A 146 18.09 3.03 -6.72
#